data_AF-H6N5M9-F1
#
_entry.id   AF-H6N5M9-F1
#
_cell.length_a   1.000
_cell.length_b   1.000
_cell.length_c   1.000
_cell.angle_alpha   90.00
_cell.angle_beta   90.00
_cell.angle_gamma   90.00
#
_symmetry.space_group_name_H-M   'P 1'
#
loop_
_entity.id
_entity.type
_entity.pdbx_description
1 polymer ?
#
loop_
_entity_poly.entity_id
_entity_poly.type
_entity_poly.pdbx_seq_one_letter_code
_entity_poly.pdbx_strand_id
1 'polypeptide(L)'
;MQNEFLRILLDSLTLLQDSNGTGKYIGAGVSLVAGLGAAIGQGYIGGKAVEALARNPEVEALIFRQYIVGAAVCESVAIYGLIVALLLMFGV
;
A
#
# COMPACT_ATOMS: atom_id res chain seq x y z
N MET A 1 -0.90 22.87 -17.81
CA MET A 1 -0.09 21.69 -17.43
C MET A 1 -0.79 20.79 -16.41
N GLN A 2 -1.30 21.32 -15.28
CA GLN A 2 -2.01 20.52 -14.27
C GLN A 2 -3.34 19.90 -14.75
N ASN A 3 -4.03 20.56 -15.68
CA ASN A 3 -5.32 20.09 -16.24
C ASN A 3 -5.17 18.96 -17.27
N GLU A 4 -4.00 18.83 -17.93
CA GLU A 4 -3.78 17.72 -18.87
C GLU A 4 -3.37 16.44 -18.16
N PHE A 5 -2.61 16.54 -17.07
CA PHE A 5 -2.27 15.38 -16.24
C PHE A 5 -3.53 14.69 -15.68
N LEU A 6 -4.49 15.49 -15.20
CA LEU A 6 -5.75 14.96 -14.67
C LEU A 6 -6.62 14.31 -15.77
N ARG A 7 -6.59 14.84 -16.99
CA ARG A 7 -7.28 14.24 -18.15
C ARG A 7 -6.63 12.94 -18.61
N ILE A 8 -5.30 12.89 -18.69
CA ILE A 8 -4.57 11.66 -19.03
C ILE A 8 -4.84 10.56 -18.01
N LEU A 9 -4.90 10.90 -16.72
CA LEU A 9 -5.23 9.97 -15.65
C LEU A 9 -6.66 9.44 -15.76
N LEU A 10 -7.62 10.30 -16.09
CA LEU A 10 -9.02 9.92 -16.31
C LEU A 10 -9.20 9.05 -17.57
N ASP A 11 -8.52 9.38 -18.67
CA ASP A 11 -8.59 8.63 -19.93
C ASP A 11 -7.96 7.23 -19.79
N SER A 12 -6.87 7.09 -19.04
CA SER A 12 -6.30 5.77 -18.75
C SER A 12 -7.17 4.92 -17.83
N LEU A 13 -8.02 5.55 -17.02
CA LEU A 13 -9.01 4.87 -16.18
C LEU A 13 -10.23 4.38 -16.98
N THR A 14 -10.69 5.18 -17.97
CA THR A 14 -11.79 4.79 -18.87
C THR A 14 -11.36 3.78 -19.93
N LEU A 15 -10.09 3.77 -20.34
CA LEU A 15 -9.53 2.72 -21.22
C LEU A 15 -9.57 1.31 -20.58
N LEU A 16 -9.65 1.22 -19.24
CA LEU A 16 -9.82 -0.05 -18.52
C LEU A 16 -11.29 -0.49 -18.43
N GLN A 17 -12.25 0.38 -18.77
CA GLN A 17 -13.66 0.04 -19.00
C GLN A 17 -13.82 -0.56 -20.41
N ASP A 18 -13.18 -1.68 -20.68
CA ASP A 18 -13.56 -2.49 -21.85
C ASP A 18 -14.99 -3.04 -21.64
N SER A 19 -15.73 -3.27 -22.73
CA SER A 19 -17.13 -3.72 -22.73
C SER A 19 -17.38 -5.02 -21.94
N ASN A 20 -16.32 -5.76 -21.60
CA ASN A 20 -16.35 -7.03 -20.87
C ASN A 20 -15.95 -6.92 -19.38
N GLY A 21 -15.56 -5.74 -18.88
CA GLY A 21 -15.15 -5.52 -17.48
C GLY A 21 -13.84 -6.20 -17.05
N THR A 22 -13.24 -7.03 -17.92
CA THR A 22 -12.03 -7.81 -17.63
C THR A 22 -10.83 -6.96 -17.20
N GLY A 23 -10.64 -5.79 -17.81
CA GLY A 23 -9.54 -4.86 -17.49
C GLY A 23 -9.57 -4.37 -16.03
N LYS A 24 -10.77 -4.14 -15.48
CA LYS A 24 -10.96 -3.71 -14.08
C LYS A 24 -10.55 -4.78 -13.09
N TYR A 25 -10.96 -6.04 -13.32
CA TYR A 25 -10.65 -7.15 -12.41
C TYR A 25 -9.15 -7.46 -12.38
N ILE A 26 -8.49 -7.42 -13.55
CA ILE A 26 -7.05 -7.63 -13.65
C ILE A 26 -6.30 -6.46 -12.99
N GLY A 27 -6.68 -5.21 -13.28
CA GLY A 27 -6.07 -4.03 -12.66
C GLY A 27 -6.22 -4.01 -11.13
N ALA A 28 -7.39 -4.37 -10.62
CA ALA A 28 -7.62 -4.50 -9.18
C ALA A 28 -6.72 -5.58 -8.56
N GLY A 29 -6.62 -6.76 -9.18
CA GLY A 29 -5.74 -7.83 -8.71
C GLY A 29 -4.26 -7.43 -8.68
N VAL A 30 -3.78 -6.76 -9.73
CA VAL A 30 -2.38 -6.31 -9.83
C VAL A 30 -2.07 -5.22 -8.80
N SER A 31 -3.01 -4.31 -8.51
CA SER A 31 -2.79 -3.25 -7.53
C SER A 31 -2.54 -3.77 -6.11
N LEU A 32 -3.08 -4.95 -5.75
CA LEU A 32 -2.82 -5.57 -4.45
C LEU A 32 -1.40 -6.13 -4.29
N VAL A 33 -0.64 -6.28 -5.38
CA VAL A 33 0.79 -6.66 -5.32
C VAL A 33 1.60 -5.62 -4.54
N ALA A 34 1.13 -4.37 -4.45
CA ALA A 34 1.72 -3.33 -3.60
C ALA A 34 1.82 -3.76 -2.12
N GLY A 35 0.92 -4.63 -1.65
CA GLY A 35 0.94 -5.18 -0.29
C GLY A 35 2.16 -6.06 0.00
N LEU A 36 2.82 -6.63 -1.02
CA LEU A 36 4.05 -7.41 -0.82
C LEU A 36 5.20 -6.54 -0.29
N GLY A 37 5.31 -5.30 -0.76
CA GLY A 37 6.31 -4.36 -0.28
C GLY A 37 6.10 -4.01 1.20
N ALA A 38 4.84 -3.80 1.60
CA ALA A 38 4.46 -3.57 2.99
C ALA A 38 4.76 -4.79 3.86
N ALA A 39 4.38 -6.00 3.43
CA ALA A 39 4.62 -7.25 4.17
C ALA A 39 6.12 -7.50 4.45
N ILE A 40 6.97 -7.31 3.43
CA ILE A 40 8.43 -7.48 3.58
C ILE A 40 9.00 -6.41 4.51
N GLY A 41 8.63 -5.14 4.30
CA GLY A 41 9.10 -4.03 5.12
C GLY A 41 8.72 -4.18 6.59
N GLN A 42 7.45 -4.52 6.84
CA GLN A 42 6.90 -4.68 8.18
C GLN A 42 7.48 -5.91 8.90
N GLY A 43 7.69 -7.02 8.18
CA GLY A 43 8.39 -8.18 8.69
C GLY A 43 9.84 -7.88 9.10
N TYR A 44 10.56 -7.10 8.29
CA TYR A 44 11.93 -6.68 8.59
C TYR A 44 12.02 -5.80 9.84
N ILE A 45 11.23 -4.72 9.91
CA ILE A 45 11.25 -3.81 11.07
C ILE A 45 10.72 -4.49 12.33
N GLY A 46 9.74 -5.40 12.21
CA GLY A 46 9.21 -6.18 13.32
C GLY A 46 10.28 -7.11 13.90
N GLY A 47 11.01 -7.83 13.05
CA GLY A 47 12.15 -8.65 13.48
C GLY A 47 13.21 -7.83 14.19
N LYS A 48 13.56 -6.64 13.67
CA LYS A 48 14.51 -5.73 14.31
C LYS A 48 14.02 -5.14 15.63
N ALA A 49 12.73 -4.84 15.75
CA ALA A 49 12.14 -4.38 16.99
C ALA A 49 12.23 -5.46 18.08
N VAL A 50 11.96 -6.73 17.75
CA VAL A 50 12.08 -7.86 18.68
C VAL A 50 13.53 -8.11 19.08
N GLU A 51 14.48 -8.08 18.13
CA GLU A 51 15.92 -8.17 18.44
C GLU A 51 16.38 -7.05 19.39
N ALA A 52 15.92 -5.81 19.16
CA ALA A 52 16.26 -4.66 20.00
C ALA A 52 15.65 -4.78 21.40
N LEU A 53 14.40 -5.25 21.48
CA LEU A 53 13.69 -5.47 22.74
C LEU A 53 14.36 -6.55 23.59
N ALA A 54 14.81 -7.64 22.96
CA ALA A 54 15.52 -8.72 23.64
C ALA A 54 16.85 -8.27 24.25
N ARG A 55 17.50 -7.25 23.66
CA ARG A 55 18.78 -6.70 24.16
C ARG A 55 18.59 -5.65 25.26
N ASN A 56 17.55 -4.83 25.16
CA ASN A 56 17.30 -3.72 26.09
C ASN A 56 15.81 -3.66 26.47
N PRO A 57 15.35 -4.52 27.40
CA PRO A 57 13.95 -4.57 27.80
C PRO A 57 13.49 -3.30 28.51
N GLU A 58 14.39 -2.54 29.17
CA GLU A 58 14.03 -1.30 29.87
C GLU A 58 13.50 -0.18 28.95
N VAL A 59 13.78 -0.24 27.65
CA VAL A 59 13.35 0.75 26.65
C VAL A 59 12.22 0.25 25.73
N GLU A 60 11.47 -0.77 26.15
CA GLU A 60 10.35 -1.36 25.39
C GLU A 60 9.41 -0.29 24.81
N ALA A 61 8.95 0.64 25.64
CA ALA A 61 7.97 1.65 25.22
C ALA A 61 8.50 2.57 24.11
N LEU A 62 9.81 2.84 24.09
CA LEU A 62 10.44 3.63 23.04
C LEU A 62 10.57 2.83 21.73
N ILE A 63 10.99 1.56 21.83
CA ILE A 63 11.10 0.65 20.68
C ILE A 63 9.72 0.44 20.05
N PHE A 64 8.68 0.19 20.85
CA PHE A 64 7.33 0.01 20.36
C PHE A 64 6.80 1.26 19.65
N ARG A 65 7.04 2.46 20.20
CA ARG A 65 6.66 3.71 19.54
C ARG A 65 7.34 3.89 18.18
N GLN A 66 8.63 3.60 18.08
CA GLN A 66 9.37 3.68 16.81
C GLN A 66 8.90 2.61 15.82
N TYR A 67 8.63 1.39 16.29
CA TYR A 67 8.06 0.31 15.49
C TYR A 67 6.71 0.70 14.90
N ILE A 68 5.78 1.25 15.69
CA ILE A 68 4.45 1.65 15.19
C ILE A 68 4.56 2.74 14.12
N VAL A 69 5.47 3.70 14.27
CA VAL A 69 5.70 4.73 13.23
C VAL A 69 6.23 4.08 11.95
N GLY A 70 7.21 3.18 12.06
CA GLY A 70 7.72 2.44 10.89
C GLY A 70 6.66 1.55 10.23
N ALA A 71 5.86 0.85 11.03
CA ALA A 71 4.78 -0.01 10.56
C ALA A 71 3.69 0.79 9.84
N ALA A 72 3.30 1.95 10.38
CA ALA A 72 2.34 2.83 9.72
C ALA A 72 2.83 3.33 8.36
N VAL A 73 4.13 3.63 8.22
CA VAL A 73 4.72 4.02 6.94
C VAL A 73 4.72 2.85 5.96
N CYS A 74 5.11 1.65 6.39
CA CYS A 74 5.02 0.45 5.55
C CYS A 74 3.57 0.18 5.09
N GLU A 75 2.61 0.27 6.01
CA GLU A 75 1.21 -0.01 5.74
C GLU A 75 0.58 0.99 4.76
N SER A 76 1.05 2.24 4.74
CA SER A 76 0.53 3.26 3.81
C SER A 76 0.65 2.85 2.33
N VAL A 77 1.69 2.09 1.97
CA VAL A 77 1.89 1.58 0.61
C VAL A 77 0.84 0.54 0.25
N ALA A 78 0.50 -0.36 1.18
CA ALA A 78 -0.56 -1.33 1.00
C ALA A 78 -1.93 -0.66 0.89
N ILE A 79 -2.18 0.36 1.72
CA ILE A 79 -3.43 1.13 1.69
C ILE A 79 -3.60 1.85 0.35
N TYR A 80 -2.55 2.43 -0.24
CA TYR A 80 -2.65 3.03 -1.57
C TYR A 80 -3.00 2.00 -2.65
N GLY A 81 -2.42 0.80 -2.62
CA GLY A 81 -2.78 -0.30 -3.51
C GLY A 81 -4.25 -0.72 -3.35
N LEU A 82 -4.72 -0.83 -2.11
CA LEU A 82 -6.12 -1.14 -1.79
C LEU A 82 -7.09 -0.04 -2.27
N ILE A 83 -6.73 1.24 -2.08
CA ILE A 83 -7.54 2.36 -2.57
C ILE A 83 -7.68 2.29 -4.10
N VAL A 84 -6.59 2.01 -4.83
CA VAL A 84 -6.64 1.84 -6.29
C VAL A 84 -7.52 0.66 -6.67
N ALA A 85 -7.41 -0.48 -5.99
CA ALA A 85 -8.27 -1.64 -6.22
C ALA A 85 -9.76 -1.31 -6.04
N LEU A 86 -10.10 -0.59 -4.97
CA LEU A 86 -11.47 -0.18 -4.66
C LEU A 86 -12.00 0.85 -5.65
N LEU A 87 -11.17 1.79 -6.09
CA LEU A 87 -11.54 2.75 -7.13
C LEU A 87 -11.83 2.07 -8.46
N LEU A 88 -11.04 1.06 -8.85
CA LEU A 88 -11.27 0.29 -10.07
C LEU A 88 -12.53 -0.59 -10.00
N MET A 89 -12.90 -1.07 -8.80
CA MET A 89 -14.07 -1.94 -8.62
C MET A 89 -15.39 -1.19 -8.41
N PHE A 90 -15.36 -0.06 -7.70
CA PHE A 90 -16.57 0.64 -7.25
C PHE A 90 -16.62 2.13 -7.63
N GLY A 91 -15.46 2.75 -7.88
CA GLY A 91 -15.37 4.18 -8.19
C GLY A 91 -15.45 4.51 -9.69
N VAL A 92 -15.30 3.50 -10.55
CA VAL A 92 -15.27 3.59 -12.02
C VAL A 92 -16.15 2.49 -12.61
#